data_AF-A0A7S0DTD4-F1
#
_entry.id   AF-A0A7S0DTD4-F1
#
_cell.length_a   1.000
_cell.length_b   1.000
_cell.length_c   1.000
_cell.angle_alpha   90.00
_cell.angle_beta   90.00
_cell.angle_gamma   90.00
#
_symmetry.space_group_name_H-M   'P 1'
#
loop_
_entity.id
_entity.type
_entity.pdbx_description
1 polymer ?
#
loop_
_entity_poly.entity_id
_entity_poly.type
_entity_poly.pdbx_seq_one_letter_code
_entity_poly.pdbx_strand_id
1 'polypeptide(L)'
;MAQLTQVGMSQQMSQLTQDIDNLGIGDDLTFLEFKKPESKEAETYDQAERVGNDDDEKSELPENFDMDMQVPSGTGSAQLEDLKGGDLDADDPNDEEQVKEYDFKTLPEHHCRYCGIHASSSVVRCNICKKWFCNSRGQTSGAHIVNHLVRAKHKDVSLHKDSPLGDTILECYNCGCRNVFLLGFIPAKSESIVVLLCRSPCLSSGALKGKDWDLSQWFPLIEDRSFLSWLVKEPSADEQARMRPMSAQVMNKLEELW
;
A
#
# COMPACT_ATOMS: atom_id res chain seq x y z
N MET A 1 -13.76 -26.77 -8.85
CA MET A 1 -12.64 -26.63 -9.81
C MET A 1 -12.14 -25.17 -9.96
N ALA A 2 -12.32 -24.29 -8.95
CA ALA A 2 -11.90 -22.88 -9.02
C ALA A 2 -10.66 -22.54 -8.16
N GLN A 3 -10.11 -23.50 -7.39
CA GLN A 3 -8.96 -23.27 -6.50
C GLN A 3 -7.60 -23.56 -7.15
N LEU A 4 -7.55 -24.23 -8.31
CA LEU A 4 -6.29 -24.60 -8.97
C LEU A 4 -5.62 -23.46 -9.74
N THR A 5 -6.36 -22.39 -10.08
CA THR A 5 -5.83 -21.24 -10.85
C THR A 5 -5.16 -20.18 -9.98
N GLN A 6 -5.59 -20.02 -8.71
CA GLN A 6 -4.97 -19.05 -7.79
C GLN A 6 -3.55 -19.46 -7.37
N VAL A 7 -3.31 -20.75 -7.16
CA VAL A 7 -1.98 -21.29 -6.79
C VAL A 7 -0.99 -21.14 -7.94
N GLY A 8 -1.44 -21.34 -9.19
CA GLY A 8 -0.60 -21.20 -10.39
C GLY A 8 -0.14 -19.76 -10.65
N MET A 9 -1.01 -18.77 -10.43
CA MET A 9 -0.63 -17.35 -10.59
C MET A 9 0.32 -16.88 -9.48
N SER A 10 0.12 -17.35 -8.24
CA SER A 10 1.05 -17.05 -7.13
C SER A 10 2.43 -17.69 -7.34
N GLN A 11 2.51 -18.91 -7.88
CA GLN A 11 3.78 -19.55 -8.23
C GLN A 11 4.47 -18.91 -9.44
N GLN A 12 3.71 -18.49 -10.45
CA GLN A 12 4.26 -17.74 -11.58
C GLN A 12 4.75 -16.36 -11.16
N MET A 13 4.04 -15.69 -10.25
CA MET A 13 4.48 -14.43 -9.65
C MET A 13 5.71 -14.60 -8.79
N SER A 14 5.76 -15.63 -7.93
CA SER A 14 6.93 -15.91 -7.12
C SER A 14 8.13 -16.31 -7.98
N GLN A 15 7.90 -17.02 -9.09
CA GLN A 15 8.95 -17.36 -10.05
C GLN A 15 9.42 -16.11 -10.80
N LEU A 16 8.52 -15.22 -11.24
CA LEU A 16 8.87 -13.95 -11.88
C LEU A 16 9.60 -12.99 -10.93
N THR A 17 9.21 -12.91 -9.66
CA THR A 17 9.93 -12.10 -8.66
C THR A 17 11.26 -12.72 -8.30
N GLN A 18 11.33 -14.04 -8.14
CA GLN A 18 12.60 -14.75 -7.94
C GLN A 18 13.49 -14.68 -9.18
N ASP A 19 12.94 -14.67 -10.38
CA ASP A 19 13.71 -14.49 -11.61
C ASP A 19 14.23 -13.04 -11.67
N ILE A 20 13.41 -12.03 -11.35
CA ILE A 20 13.85 -10.63 -11.20
C ILE A 20 14.95 -10.50 -10.13
N ASP A 21 14.82 -11.20 -9.00
CA ASP A 21 15.82 -11.19 -7.91
C ASP A 21 17.09 -11.99 -8.28
N ASN A 22 16.96 -13.09 -9.04
CA ASN A 22 18.06 -13.94 -9.54
C ASN A 22 18.78 -13.37 -10.76
N LEU A 23 18.21 -12.34 -11.43
CA LEU A 23 18.83 -11.60 -12.53
C LEU A 23 20.06 -10.79 -12.10
N GLY A 24 20.51 -10.88 -10.85
CA GLY A 24 21.74 -10.24 -10.42
C GLY A 24 21.64 -8.73 -10.52
N ILE A 25 20.49 -8.15 -10.13
CA ILE A 25 20.31 -6.71 -9.88
C ILE A 25 21.07 -6.31 -8.57
N GLY A 26 22.30 -6.80 -8.47
CA GLY A 26 23.32 -6.41 -7.52
C GLY A 26 24.19 -5.35 -8.19
N ASP A 27 24.09 -4.15 -7.63
CA ASP A 27 25.17 -3.18 -7.53
C ASP A 27 25.55 -2.35 -8.78
N ASP A 28 24.87 -2.48 -9.92
CA ASP A 28 25.05 -1.51 -11.03
C ASP A 28 23.75 -1.23 -11.81
N LEU A 29 22.95 -0.26 -11.33
CA LEU A 29 21.75 0.26 -12.00
C LEU A 29 21.95 1.66 -12.60
N THR A 30 23.17 1.99 -13.01
CA THR A 30 23.51 3.32 -13.56
C THR A 30 22.91 3.62 -14.95
N PHE A 31 21.92 2.85 -15.43
CA PHE A 31 21.36 3.02 -16.78
C PHE A 31 19.83 2.85 -16.87
N LEU A 32 19.07 3.32 -15.88
CA LEU A 32 17.63 3.61 -16.08
C LEU A 32 17.45 5.05 -16.55
N GLU A 33 17.76 5.31 -17.83
CA GLU A 33 17.44 6.58 -18.46
C GLU A 33 15.93 6.60 -18.79
N PHE A 34 15.11 7.05 -17.83
CA PHE A 34 13.70 7.37 -18.04
C PHE A 34 13.59 8.55 -19.01
N LYS A 35 13.64 8.28 -20.32
CA LYS A 35 13.50 9.30 -21.35
C LYS A 35 12.03 9.71 -21.47
N LYS A 36 11.66 10.75 -20.74
CA LYS A 36 10.38 11.46 -20.89
C LYS A 36 10.32 12.06 -22.30
N PRO A 37 9.26 11.83 -23.10
CA PRO A 37 9.12 12.56 -24.36
C PRO A 37 8.83 14.03 -24.05
N GLU A 38 9.60 14.93 -24.66
CA GLU A 38 9.37 16.37 -24.63
C GLU A 38 7.98 16.69 -25.20
N SER A 39 7.10 17.25 -24.37
CA SER A 39 5.83 17.80 -24.80
C SER A 39 6.08 19.15 -25.48
N LYS A 40 5.80 19.22 -26.78
CA LYS A 40 5.67 20.49 -27.50
C LYS A 40 4.40 21.23 -27.06
N GLU A 41 4.51 22.55 -27.11
CA GLU A 41 3.59 23.57 -26.61
C GLU A 41 2.21 23.59 -27.29
N ALA A 42 1.32 24.33 -26.64
CA ALA A 42 -0.12 24.45 -26.78
C ALA A 42 -0.64 24.93 -28.15
N GLU A 43 -1.87 24.54 -28.48
CA GLU A 43 -2.77 25.39 -29.25
C GLU A 43 -4.15 25.47 -28.59
N THR A 44 -4.53 26.72 -28.34
CA THR A 44 -5.80 27.26 -27.86
C THR A 44 -6.95 27.02 -28.84
N TYR A 45 -8.14 26.68 -28.34
CA TYR A 45 -9.41 27.05 -28.99
C TYR A 45 -10.41 27.50 -27.93
N ASP A 46 -10.86 28.74 -28.11
CA ASP A 46 -11.93 29.42 -27.38
C ASP A 46 -13.19 29.45 -28.28
N GLN A 47 -14.33 29.76 -27.66
CA GLN A 47 -15.68 30.02 -28.21
C GLN A 47 -16.71 28.86 -28.27
N ALA A 48 -17.44 28.74 -27.16
CA ALA A 48 -18.86 29.07 -27.00
C ALA A 48 -19.91 28.57 -28.00
N GLU A 49 -20.90 27.81 -27.49
CA GLU A 49 -22.33 28.04 -27.78
C GLU A 49 -23.20 27.75 -26.54
N ARG A 50 -24.16 28.65 -26.30
CA ARG A 50 -25.26 28.54 -25.35
C ARG A 50 -26.42 27.80 -26.02
N VAL A 51 -27.00 26.78 -25.38
CA VAL A 51 -28.45 26.52 -25.42
C VAL A 51 -28.84 25.88 -24.08
N GLY A 52 -29.72 26.54 -23.34
CA GLY A 52 -30.36 25.96 -22.16
C GLY A 52 -31.49 25.02 -22.56
N ASN A 53 -31.79 24.05 -21.71
CA ASN A 53 -33.14 23.73 -21.30
C ASN A 53 -33.09 22.85 -20.05
N ASP A 54 -33.94 23.24 -19.10
CA ASP A 54 -34.34 22.53 -17.91
C ASP A 54 -34.92 21.15 -18.26
N ASP A 55 -34.72 20.17 -17.38
CA ASP A 55 -35.75 19.21 -17.00
C ASP A 55 -35.30 18.46 -15.72
N ASP A 56 -36.05 18.73 -14.66
CA ASP A 56 -36.04 18.08 -13.35
C ASP A 56 -36.43 16.60 -13.46
N GLU A 57 -35.60 15.69 -12.97
CA GLU A 57 -36.10 14.37 -12.57
C GLU A 57 -35.42 13.87 -11.28
N LYS A 58 -36.16 14.08 -10.19
CA LYS A 58 -35.97 13.57 -8.84
C LYS A 58 -36.31 12.08 -8.83
N SER A 59 -35.36 11.21 -8.52
CA SER A 59 -35.64 9.80 -8.18
C SER A 59 -35.36 9.54 -6.71
N GLU A 60 -36.41 9.07 -6.05
CA GLU A 60 -36.54 8.82 -4.62
C GLU A 60 -35.98 7.43 -4.30
N LEU A 61 -35.16 7.34 -3.25
CA LEU A 61 -34.73 6.07 -2.64
C LEU A 61 -35.72 5.72 -1.52
N PRO A 62 -36.29 4.51 -1.48
CA PRO A 62 -37.16 4.11 -0.39
C PRO A 62 -36.39 3.64 0.84
N GLU A 63 -37.07 3.87 1.95
CA GLU A 63 -36.69 3.75 3.35
C GLU A 63 -36.56 2.30 3.84
N ASN A 64 -35.73 2.15 4.88
CA ASN A 64 -35.88 1.26 6.03
C ASN A 64 -36.22 -0.23 5.78
N PHE A 65 -35.21 -1.08 5.98
CA PHE A 65 -35.40 -2.48 6.33
C PHE A 65 -34.71 -2.76 7.68
N ASP A 66 -35.51 -2.72 8.74
CA ASP A 66 -35.18 -3.26 10.06
C ASP A 66 -34.98 -4.77 9.96
N MET A 67 -33.89 -5.29 10.54
CA MET A 67 -33.75 -6.72 10.78
C MET A 67 -33.15 -6.96 12.16
N ASP A 68 -34.06 -7.08 13.13
CA ASP A 68 -33.82 -7.60 14.48
C ASP A 68 -33.22 -9.01 14.41
N MET A 69 -32.08 -9.21 15.08
CA MET A 69 -31.50 -10.53 15.30
C MET A 69 -31.71 -10.93 16.77
N GLN A 70 -32.79 -11.67 17.01
CA GLN A 70 -33.09 -12.31 18.29
C GLN A 70 -32.01 -13.32 18.70
N VAL A 71 -31.63 -13.21 19.97
CA VAL A 71 -30.81 -14.12 20.75
C VAL A 71 -31.61 -15.39 21.09
N PRO A 72 -31.08 -16.61 20.91
CA PRO A 72 -31.71 -17.80 21.46
C PRO A 72 -31.16 -18.09 22.87
N SER A 73 -32.05 -17.99 23.86
CA SER A 73 -31.91 -18.58 25.18
C SER A 73 -31.93 -20.10 25.09
N GLY A 74 -30.87 -20.76 25.56
CA GLY A 74 -30.78 -22.21 25.69
C GLY A 74 -30.44 -22.61 27.13
N THR A 75 -31.43 -23.17 27.81
CA THR A 75 -31.39 -23.77 29.15
C THR A 75 -30.56 -25.05 29.20
N GLY A 76 -29.75 -25.25 30.25
CA GLY A 76 -29.05 -26.51 30.49
C GLY A 76 -28.33 -26.53 31.84
N SER A 77 -29.01 -27.03 32.87
CA SER A 77 -28.55 -27.25 34.24
C SER A 77 -27.65 -28.49 34.40
N ALA A 78 -26.56 -28.38 35.14
CA ALA A 78 -25.99 -29.48 35.94
C ALA A 78 -25.07 -28.93 37.05
N GLN A 79 -25.22 -29.48 38.25
CA GLN A 79 -24.62 -29.10 39.54
C GLN A 79 -23.30 -29.84 39.85
N LEU A 80 -22.69 -29.43 40.99
CA LEU A 80 -21.66 -30.06 41.85
C LEU A 80 -20.23 -29.52 41.67
N GLU A 81 -19.42 -29.21 42.68
CA GLU A 81 -19.55 -28.89 44.13
C GLU A 81 -18.12 -28.50 44.60
N ASP A 82 -18.01 -27.54 45.53
CA ASP A 82 -16.94 -27.21 46.50
C ASP A 82 -15.43 -27.44 46.21
N LEU A 83 -14.61 -26.38 46.42
CA LEU A 83 -13.72 -26.24 47.61
C LEU A 83 -12.85 -24.96 47.57
N LYS A 84 -12.81 -24.31 48.74
CA LYS A 84 -12.11 -23.09 49.22
C LYS A 84 -10.66 -22.81 48.80
N GLY A 85 -10.37 -21.50 48.74
CA GLY A 85 -9.11 -20.83 49.11
C GLY A 85 -8.45 -20.13 47.93
N GLY A 86 -8.12 -18.84 47.91
CA GLY A 86 -8.04 -17.79 48.91
C GLY A 86 -7.04 -16.77 48.36
N ASP A 87 -7.53 -15.56 48.08
CA ASP A 87 -6.87 -14.25 47.92
C ASP A 87 -5.74 -14.08 46.89
N LEU A 88 -5.89 -13.09 46.00
CA LEU A 88 -4.97 -11.94 45.79
C LEU A 88 -5.60 -10.97 44.76
N ASP A 89 -6.18 -9.88 45.30
CA ASP A 89 -6.17 -8.47 44.85
C ASP A 89 -6.46 -8.15 43.36
N ALA A 90 -7.66 -7.67 43.04
CA ALA A 90 -8.07 -6.25 43.05
C ALA A 90 -7.46 -5.46 41.87
N ASP A 91 -8.31 -5.23 40.87
CA ASP A 91 -8.15 -4.38 39.70
C ASP A 91 -7.47 -3.03 40.01
N ASP A 92 -6.30 -2.79 39.43
CA ASP A 92 -5.74 -1.45 39.22
C ASP A 92 -5.97 -1.05 37.75
N PRO A 93 -6.89 -0.11 37.44
CA PRO A 93 -7.16 0.33 36.08
C PRO A 93 -6.27 1.53 35.70
N ASN A 94 -4.97 1.46 35.98
CA ASN A 94 -4.04 2.54 35.65
C ASN A 94 -2.71 2.06 35.05
N ASP A 95 -2.74 1.05 34.18
CA ASP A 95 -1.72 0.92 33.14
C ASP A 95 -2.02 1.91 32.01
N GLU A 96 -1.87 3.21 32.32
CA GLU A 96 -1.41 4.17 31.33
C GLU A 96 -0.04 3.68 30.88
N GLU A 97 -0.04 2.77 29.92
CA GLU A 97 1.13 2.27 29.21
C GLU A 97 1.83 3.50 28.63
N GLN A 98 2.73 4.07 29.43
CA GLN A 98 3.52 5.23 29.10
C GLN A 98 4.20 4.89 27.77
N VAL A 99 3.67 5.46 26.70
CA VAL A 99 4.24 5.37 25.38
C VAL A 99 5.60 6.04 25.52
N LYS A 100 6.65 5.25 25.85
CA LYS A 100 8.01 5.76 25.97
C LYS A 100 8.27 6.59 24.74
N GLU A 101 8.52 7.88 24.94
CA GLU A 101 8.78 8.84 23.89
C GLU A 101 10.04 8.35 23.18
N TYR A 102 9.84 7.65 22.06
CA TYR A 102 10.92 7.12 21.27
C TYR A 102 11.61 8.32 20.63
N ASP A 103 12.92 8.48 20.87
CA ASP A 103 13.63 9.69 20.47
C ASP A 103 13.90 9.72 18.96
N PHE A 104 12.86 10.07 18.20
CA PHE A 104 12.93 10.30 16.76
C PHE A 104 13.81 11.50 16.39
N LYS A 105 14.26 12.33 17.35
CA LYS A 105 15.07 13.53 17.06
C LYS A 105 16.50 13.18 16.63
N THR A 106 16.97 11.99 16.99
CA THR A 106 18.29 11.49 16.57
C THR A 106 18.26 10.78 15.22
N LEU A 107 17.06 10.50 14.69
CA LEU A 107 16.91 9.74 13.44
C LEU A 107 16.95 10.65 12.20
N PRO A 108 17.39 10.11 11.05
CA PRO A 108 17.33 10.84 9.78
C PRO A 108 15.91 11.30 9.43
N GLU A 109 15.78 12.36 8.64
CA GLU A 109 14.46 12.92 8.27
C GLU A 109 13.52 11.87 7.62
N HIS A 110 14.09 10.93 6.88
CA HIS A 110 13.39 9.88 6.12
C HIS A 110 13.06 8.61 6.92
N HIS A 111 13.11 8.65 8.25
CA HIS A 111 12.71 7.50 9.08
C HIS A 111 11.20 7.22 9.02
N CYS A 112 10.84 5.94 9.12
CA CYS A 112 9.47 5.50 9.26
C CYS A 112 8.85 6.06 10.53
N ARG A 113 7.75 6.83 10.39
CA ARG A 113 7.06 7.46 11.52
C ARG A 113 6.38 6.49 12.49
N TYR A 114 6.23 5.21 12.10
CA TYR A 114 5.75 4.18 13.01
C TYR A 114 6.90 3.57 13.80
N CYS A 115 7.85 2.90 13.14
CA CYS A 115 8.82 2.04 13.81
C CYS A 115 10.27 2.57 13.84
N GLY A 116 10.58 3.67 13.16
CA GLY A 116 11.92 4.28 13.15
C GLY A 116 12.92 3.70 12.13
N ILE A 117 12.53 2.72 11.30
CA ILE A 117 13.38 2.21 10.21
C ILE A 117 13.70 3.33 9.21
N HIS A 118 14.96 3.44 8.81
CA HIS A 118 15.46 4.54 7.98
C HIS A 118 16.41 4.09 6.86
N ALA A 119 16.42 2.81 6.49
CA ALA A 119 17.13 2.39 5.27
C ALA A 119 16.50 3.03 4.04
N SER A 120 17.31 3.71 3.23
CA SER A 120 16.88 4.43 2.02
C SER A 120 16.14 3.55 1.01
N SER A 121 16.55 2.28 0.85
CA SER A 121 15.88 1.33 -0.05
C SER A 121 14.56 0.78 0.48
N SER A 122 14.27 1.00 1.77
CA SER A 122 13.14 0.37 2.46
C SER A 122 12.08 1.36 2.94
N VAL A 123 12.27 2.65 2.67
CA VAL A 123 11.35 3.72 3.03
C VAL A 123 10.74 4.39 1.81
N VAL A 124 9.50 4.81 1.96
CA VAL A 124 8.69 5.46 0.95
C VAL A 124 8.09 6.72 1.56
N ARG A 125 8.09 7.81 0.81
CA ARG A 125 7.48 9.07 1.23
C ARG A 125 6.05 9.15 0.73
N CYS A 126 5.11 9.44 1.61
CA CYS A 126 3.77 9.84 1.20
C CYS A 126 3.81 11.29 0.70
N ASN A 127 3.39 11.54 -0.53
CA ASN A 127 3.43 12.87 -1.12
C ASN A 127 2.33 13.81 -0.60
N ILE A 128 1.33 13.30 0.11
CA ILE A 128 0.22 14.09 0.66
C ILE A 128 0.60 14.65 2.04
N CYS A 129 0.88 13.79 3.02
CA CYS A 129 1.27 14.22 4.37
C CYS A 129 2.79 14.50 4.53
N LYS A 130 3.59 14.21 3.50
CA LYS A 130 5.06 14.39 3.46
C LYS A 130 5.83 13.57 4.51
N LYS A 131 5.20 12.57 5.13
CA LYS A 131 5.80 11.63 6.10
C LYS A 131 6.40 10.40 5.39
N TRP A 132 7.37 9.77 6.03
CA TRP A 132 8.05 8.56 5.54
C TRP A 132 7.58 7.31 6.28
N PHE A 133 7.47 6.20 5.56
CA PHE A 133 7.05 4.90 6.09
C PHE A 133 7.85 3.78 5.43
N CYS A 134 8.14 2.71 6.17
CA CYS A 134 8.87 1.58 5.62
C CYS A 134 7.95 0.53 4.96
N ASN A 135 8.56 -0.38 4.19
CA ASN A 135 7.87 -1.51 3.56
C ASN A 135 7.82 -2.78 4.45
N SER A 136 8.17 -2.71 5.74
CA SER A 136 8.06 -3.86 6.66
C SER A 136 6.66 -3.99 7.24
N ARG A 137 6.24 -5.24 7.50
CA ARG A 137 4.99 -5.55 8.20
C ARG A 137 5.10 -5.46 9.72
N GLY A 138 6.28 -5.74 10.28
CA GLY A 138 6.48 -5.77 11.72
C GLY A 138 5.54 -6.78 12.39
N GLN A 139 4.76 -6.32 13.36
CA GLN A 139 3.74 -7.10 14.06
C GLN A 139 2.34 -6.97 13.43
N THR A 140 2.24 -6.34 12.26
CA THR A 140 0.96 -5.93 11.67
C THR A 140 0.68 -6.75 10.41
N SER A 141 -0.58 -6.75 9.95
CA SER A 141 -0.98 -7.60 8.81
C SER A 141 -0.49 -7.11 7.44
N GLY A 142 0.16 -5.96 7.35
CA GLY A 142 0.59 -5.35 6.08
C GLY A 142 1.71 -4.34 6.31
N ALA A 143 2.38 -3.89 5.24
CA ALA A 143 3.49 -2.96 5.36
C ALA A 143 3.05 -1.62 6.00
N HIS A 144 3.94 -0.99 6.77
CA HIS A 144 3.66 0.30 7.41
C HIS A 144 3.18 1.37 6.41
N ILE A 145 3.81 1.49 5.25
CA ILE A 145 3.36 2.41 4.20
C ILE A 145 1.94 2.09 3.71
N VAL A 146 1.61 0.81 3.48
CA VAL A 146 0.28 0.42 2.98
C VAL A 146 -0.79 0.68 4.03
N ASN A 147 -0.52 0.38 5.31
CA ASN A 147 -1.42 0.69 6.41
C ASN A 147 -1.68 2.20 6.49
N HIS A 148 -0.64 3.03 6.40
CA HIS A 148 -0.79 4.49 6.36
C HIS A 148 -1.67 4.95 5.20
N LEU A 149 -1.37 4.50 3.97
CA LEU A 149 -2.11 4.91 2.77
C LEU A 149 -3.60 4.59 2.86
N VAL A 150 -3.95 3.41 3.38
CA VAL A 150 -5.36 3.01 3.55
C VAL A 150 -6.05 3.82 4.65
N ARG A 151 -5.41 3.99 5.82
CA ARG A 151 -5.98 4.71 6.97
C ARG A 151 -6.19 6.19 6.66
N ALA A 152 -5.17 6.85 6.11
CA ALA A 152 -5.18 8.26 5.76
C ALA A 152 -5.87 8.55 4.42
N LYS A 153 -6.32 7.51 3.69
CA LYS A 153 -6.91 7.61 2.34
C LYS A 153 -5.98 8.33 1.34
N HIS A 154 -4.68 8.15 1.52
CA HIS A 154 -3.64 8.67 0.66
C HIS A 154 -3.33 7.69 -0.47
N LYS A 155 -2.84 8.21 -1.60
CA LYS A 155 -2.63 7.40 -2.81
C LYS A 155 -1.37 7.68 -3.59
N ASP A 156 -0.64 8.75 -3.24
CA ASP A 156 0.51 9.28 -3.99
C ASP A 156 1.78 9.14 -3.14
N VAL A 157 2.84 8.55 -3.73
CA VAL A 157 4.11 8.27 -3.05
C VAL A 157 5.33 8.53 -3.93
N SER A 158 6.48 8.74 -3.29
CA SER A 158 7.80 8.84 -3.91
C SER A 158 8.82 7.94 -3.21
N LEU A 159 9.78 7.46 -3.99
CA LEU A 159 10.92 6.68 -3.50
C LEU A 159 12.01 7.61 -2.96
N HIS A 160 12.93 7.06 -2.16
CA HIS A 160 14.07 7.83 -1.65
C HIS A 160 15.09 8.12 -2.76
N LYS A 161 15.76 9.28 -2.69
CA LYS A 161 16.82 9.67 -3.64
C LYS A 161 17.96 8.64 -3.78
N ASP A 162 18.29 7.96 -2.67
CA ASP A 162 19.34 6.94 -2.60
C ASP A 162 18.76 5.51 -2.75
N SER A 163 17.49 5.39 -3.16
CA SER A 163 16.87 4.12 -3.55
C SER A 163 17.49 3.63 -4.87
N PRO A 164 17.48 2.32 -5.16
CA PRO A 164 17.93 1.78 -6.45
C PRO A 164 17.28 2.46 -7.68
N LEU A 165 16.09 3.03 -7.52
CA LEU A 165 15.33 3.72 -8.57
C LEU A 165 15.36 5.26 -8.43
N GLY A 166 16.16 5.80 -7.51
CA GLY A 166 16.26 7.24 -7.26
C GLY A 166 14.99 7.90 -6.69
N ASP A 167 14.98 9.23 -6.70
CA ASP A 167 13.84 10.08 -6.26
C ASP A 167 12.72 10.07 -7.31
N THR A 168 12.07 8.91 -7.43
CA THR A 168 11.05 8.66 -8.45
C THR A 168 9.66 8.70 -7.84
N ILE A 169 8.76 9.46 -8.49
CA ILE A 169 7.33 9.47 -8.18
C ILE A 169 6.66 8.32 -8.94
N LEU A 170 5.87 7.50 -8.24
CA LEU A 170 5.17 6.39 -8.87
C LEU A 170 3.94 6.90 -9.60
N GLU A 171 4.02 6.98 -10.93
CA GLU A 171 2.93 7.46 -11.78
C GLU A 171 2.75 6.63 -13.05
N CYS A 172 1.53 6.60 -13.56
CA CYS A 172 1.18 5.90 -14.79
C CYS A 172 1.84 6.60 -15.98
N TYR A 173 2.60 5.84 -16.78
CA TYR A 173 3.26 6.35 -17.99
C TYR A 173 2.28 6.99 -19.00
N ASN A 174 1.04 6.48 -19.06
CA ASN A 174 0.06 6.93 -20.06
C ASN A 174 -0.75 8.17 -19.64
N CYS A 175 -1.21 8.23 -18.38
CA CYS A 175 -2.11 9.30 -17.92
C CYS A 175 -1.56 10.15 -16.77
N GLY A 176 -0.37 9.85 -16.25
CA GLY A 176 0.21 10.52 -15.09
C GLY A 176 -0.53 10.28 -13.76
N CYS A 177 -1.49 9.35 -13.72
CA CYS A 177 -2.19 9.02 -12.48
C CYS A 177 -1.21 8.45 -11.45
N ARG A 178 -1.27 8.98 -10.22
CA ARG A 178 -0.34 8.63 -9.12
C ARG A 178 -0.93 7.69 -8.10
N ASN A 179 -2.13 7.15 -8.33
CA ASN A 179 -2.78 6.27 -7.38
C ASN A 179 -2.12 4.88 -7.38
N VAL A 180 -1.25 4.62 -6.40
CA VAL A 180 -0.50 3.36 -6.29
C VAL A 180 -1.37 2.11 -6.23
N PHE A 181 -2.60 2.20 -5.74
CA PHE A 181 -3.53 1.07 -5.70
C PHE A 181 -4.11 0.70 -7.06
N LEU A 182 -4.01 1.61 -8.05
CA LEU A 182 -4.41 1.35 -9.43
C LEU A 182 -3.21 1.04 -10.33
N LEU A 183 -1.99 1.36 -9.86
CA LEU A 183 -0.77 1.15 -10.62
C LEU A 183 -0.32 -0.31 -10.55
N GLY A 184 0.24 -0.75 -11.66
CA GLY A 184 0.97 -1.99 -11.79
C GLY A 184 2.09 -1.84 -12.80
N PHE A 185 2.93 -2.85 -12.89
CA PHE A 185 4.02 -2.91 -13.85
C PHE A 185 3.71 -3.94 -14.94
N ILE A 186 4.34 -3.74 -16.10
CA ILE A 186 4.41 -4.73 -17.18
C ILE A 186 5.89 -4.93 -17.50
N PRO A 187 6.42 -6.17 -17.41
CA PRO A 187 7.79 -6.46 -17.78
C PRO A 187 7.98 -6.40 -19.30
N ALA A 188 9.13 -5.92 -19.76
CA ALA A 188 9.54 -6.02 -21.16
C ALA A 188 10.00 -7.46 -21.49
N LYS A 189 9.94 -7.82 -22.77
CA LYS A 189 10.60 -9.05 -23.29
C LYS A 189 12.12 -8.98 -23.20
N SER A 190 12.70 -7.78 -23.13
CA SER A 190 14.11 -7.55 -22.83
C SER A 190 14.30 -7.31 -21.34
N GLU A 191 15.19 -8.07 -20.70
CA GLU A 191 15.19 -8.39 -19.26
C GLU A 191 15.48 -7.25 -18.25
N SER A 192 15.24 -5.99 -18.57
CA SER A 192 15.59 -4.88 -17.66
C SER A 192 14.67 -3.66 -17.68
N ILE A 193 13.61 -3.66 -18.49
CA ILE A 193 12.70 -2.50 -18.59
C ILE A 193 11.32 -2.87 -18.06
N VAL A 194 10.82 -2.07 -17.12
CA VAL A 194 9.46 -2.16 -16.59
C VAL A 194 8.72 -0.85 -16.87
N VAL A 195 7.43 -0.94 -17.21
CA VAL A 195 6.56 0.24 -17.40
C VAL A 195 5.43 0.25 -16.39
N LEU A 196 5.16 1.41 -15.79
CA LEU A 196 4.07 1.60 -14.83
C LEU A 196 2.78 2.04 -15.53
N LEU A 197 1.68 1.33 -15.29
CA LEU A 197 0.37 1.57 -15.91
C LEU A 197 -0.79 1.35 -14.95
N CYS A 198 -1.85 2.14 -15.12
CA CYS A 198 -3.12 1.91 -14.44
C CYS A 198 -3.82 0.66 -14.97
N ARG A 199 -4.40 -0.14 -14.06
CA ARG A 199 -5.26 -1.28 -14.40
C ARG A 199 -6.46 -0.90 -15.26
N SER A 200 -7.04 0.28 -15.00
CA SER A 200 -8.12 0.88 -15.76
C SER A 200 -8.01 2.41 -15.64
N PRO A 201 -8.25 3.18 -16.71
CA PRO A 201 -8.62 2.74 -18.05
C PRO A 201 -7.42 2.33 -18.92
N CYS A 202 -6.18 2.68 -18.55
CA CYS A 202 -5.02 2.64 -19.45
C CYS A 202 -4.69 1.26 -20.02
N LEU A 203 -4.73 0.22 -19.19
CA LEU A 203 -4.54 -1.16 -19.65
C LEU A 203 -5.74 -1.61 -20.52
N SER A 204 -6.96 -1.36 -20.04
CA SER A 204 -8.21 -1.81 -20.67
C SER A 204 -8.48 -1.15 -22.03
N SER A 205 -8.14 0.13 -22.20
CA SER A 205 -8.32 0.86 -23.45
C SER A 205 -7.26 0.50 -24.50
N GLY A 206 -6.25 -0.31 -24.14
CA GLY A 206 -5.15 -0.64 -25.04
C GLY A 206 -4.33 0.57 -25.43
N ALA A 207 -4.16 1.56 -24.54
CA ALA A 207 -3.49 2.83 -24.82
C ALA A 207 -2.04 2.68 -25.33
N LEU A 208 -1.43 1.50 -25.14
CA LEU A 208 -0.08 1.16 -25.59
C LEU A 208 -0.04 0.02 -26.63
N LYS A 209 -1.19 -0.33 -27.24
CA LYS A 209 -1.21 -1.30 -28.35
C LYS A 209 -0.28 -0.82 -29.46
N GLY A 210 0.72 -1.64 -29.81
CA GLY A 210 1.71 -1.35 -30.85
C GLY A 210 3.14 -1.04 -30.36
N LYS A 211 3.41 -1.05 -29.05
CA LYS A 211 4.73 -0.75 -28.47
C LYS A 211 5.52 -1.96 -27.95
N ASP A 212 5.36 -3.15 -28.52
CA ASP A 212 6.04 -4.41 -28.09
C ASP A 212 5.79 -4.90 -26.64
N TRP A 213 4.93 -4.22 -25.88
CA TRP A 213 4.53 -4.64 -24.52
C TRP A 213 3.40 -5.67 -24.54
N ASP A 214 3.55 -6.75 -23.78
CA ASP A 214 2.48 -7.72 -23.55
C ASP A 214 1.56 -7.23 -22.41
N LEU A 215 0.44 -6.61 -22.79
CA LEU A 215 -0.54 -6.07 -21.84
C LEU A 215 -1.22 -7.14 -20.97
N SER A 216 -1.06 -8.43 -21.29
CA SER A 216 -1.58 -9.52 -20.45
C SER A 216 -0.73 -9.74 -19.18
N GLN A 217 0.53 -9.31 -19.19
CA GLN A 217 1.48 -9.47 -18.08
C GLN A 217 1.47 -8.26 -17.13
N TRP A 218 0.29 -7.72 -16.83
CA TRP A 218 0.16 -6.66 -15.85
C TRP A 218 0.08 -7.23 -14.44
N PHE A 219 0.89 -6.67 -13.54
CA PHE A 219 0.94 -7.06 -12.14
C PHE A 219 0.87 -5.83 -11.22
N PRO A 220 0.13 -5.86 -10.11
CA PRO A 220 -0.02 -4.72 -9.22
C PRO A 220 1.31 -4.36 -8.54
N LEU A 221 1.52 -3.08 -8.20
CA LEU A 221 2.70 -2.66 -7.43
C LEU A 221 2.63 -3.05 -5.95
N ILE A 222 1.42 -3.32 -5.46
CA ILE A 222 1.17 -3.76 -4.09
C ILE A 222 0.65 -5.19 -4.14
N GLU A 223 1.39 -6.11 -3.55
CA GLU A 223 1.02 -7.51 -3.39
C GLU A 223 1.10 -7.89 -1.91
N ASP A 224 0.11 -8.66 -1.46
CA ASP A 224 0.00 -9.08 -0.06
C ASP A 224 0.15 -7.92 0.95
N ARG A 225 -0.44 -6.78 0.63
CA ARG A 225 -0.43 -5.55 1.45
C ARG A 225 0.98 -4.98 1.69
N SER A 226 1.91 -5.21 0.77
CA SER A 226 3.27 -4.66 0.74
C SER A 226 3.63 -4.22 -0.67
N PHE A 227 4.56 -3.28 -0.83
CA PHE A 227 5.15 -3.01 -2.14
C PHE A 227 6.07 -4.15 -2.55
N LEU A 228 6.22 -4.38 -3.85
CA LEU A 228 7.15 -5.37 -4.39
C LEU A 228 8.60 -5.09 -3.95
N SER A 229 9.36 -6.15 -3.64
CA SER A 229 10.73 -6.07 -3.10
C SER A 229 11.72 -5.34 -4.00
N TRP A 230 11.60 -5.51 -5.32
CA TRP A 230 12.44 -4.83 -6.31
C TRP A 230 12.18 -3.31 -6.37
N LEU A 231 10.96 -2.89 -6.01
CA LEU A 231 10.55 -1.49 -5.98
C LEU A 231 10.92 -0.83 -4.65
N VAL A 232 10.64 -1.53 -3.54
CA VAL A 232 10.97 -1.11 -2.18
C VAL A 232 11.41 -2.33 -1.39
N LYS A 233 12.70 -2.39 -1.04
CA LYS A 233 13.27 -3.53 -0.33
C LYS A 233 12.64 -3.68 1.05
N GLU A 234 12.39 -4.91 1.47
CA GLU A 234 12.09 -5.15 2.87
C GLU A 234 13.34 -4.86 3.74
N PRO A 235 13.20 -4.21 4.90
CA PRO A 235 14.31 -3.99 5.82
C PRO A 235 14.96 -5.31 6.23
N SER A 236 16.26 -5.30 6.50
CA SER A 236 17.00 -6.48 6.95
C SER A 236 16.51 -6.98 8.32
N ALA A 237 16.75 -8.26 8.63
CA ALA A 237 16.38 -8.84 9.93
C ALA A 237 16.95 -8.05 11.12
N ASP A 238 18.18 -7.56 10.99
CA ASP A 238 18.85 -6.76 12.01
C ASP A 238 18.16 -5.40 12.24
N GLU A 239 17.65 -4.77 11.18
CA GLU A 239 16.90 -3.52 11.28
C GLU A 239 15.51 -3.74 11.87
N GLN A 240 14.85 -4.84 11.48
CA GLN A 240 13.56 -5.22 12.05
C GLN A 240 13.69 -5.56 13.54
N ALA A 241 14.80 -6.15 13.99
CA ALA A 241 15.05 -6.44 15.41
C ALA A 241 15.24 -5.17 16.25
N ARG A 242 15.77 -4.08 15.66
CA ARG A 242 15.98 -2.80 16.34
C ARG A 242 14.79 -1.85 16.24
N MET A 243 13.83 -2.14 15.38
CA MET A 243 12.70 -1.27 15.15
C MET A 243 11.79 -1.22 16.39
N ARG A 244 11.13 -0.08 16.59
CA ARG A 244 10.11 0.03 17.63
C ARG A 244 8.95 -0.93 17.31
N PRO A 245 8.51 -1.77 18.25
CA PRO A 245 7.32 -2.61 18.05
C PRO A 245 6.08 -1.72 17.96
N MET A 246 5.28 -1.95 16.93
CA MET A 246 4.07 -1.18 16.64
C MET A 246 2.88 -2.12 16.51
N SER A 247 1.92 -1.98 17.43
CA SER A 247 0.65 -2.70 17.32
C SER A 247 -0.28 -1.97 16.35
N ALA A 248 -1.24 -2.71 15.78
CA ALA A 248 -2.24 -2.13 14.90
C ALA A 248 -3.08 -1.04 15.61
N GLN A 249 -3.40 -1.22 16.89
CA GLN A 249 -4.16 -0.23 17.66
C GLN A 249 -3.38 1.07 17.86
N VAL A 250 -2.08 0.98 18.15
CA VAL A 250 -1.22 2.17 18.30
C VAL A 250 -1.11 2.91 16.98
N MET A 251 -0.92 2.21 15.86
CA MET A 251 -0.90 2.86 14.53
C MET A 251 -2.22 3.57 14.23
N ASN A 252 -3.36 2.97 14.55
CA ASN A 252 -4.66 3.59 14.32
C ASN A 252 -4.80 4.89 15.12
N LYS A 253 -4.46 4.86 16.42
CA LYS A 253 -4.48 6.05 17.28
C LYS A 253 -3.54 7.14 16.76
N LEU A 254 -2.36 6.77 16.25
CA LEU A 254 -1.43 7.74 15.67
C LEU A 254 -1.99 8.40 14.40
N GLU A 255 -2.65 7.64 13.54
CA GLU A 255 -3.30 8.18 12.33
C GLU A 255 -4.51 9.05 12.66
N GLU A 256 -5.24 8.79 13.74
CA GLU A 256 -6.34 9.65 14.21
C GLU A 256 -5.84 11.00 14.76
N LEU A 257 -4.62 11.04 15.28
CA LEU A 257 -3.98 12.26 15.78
C LEU A 257 -3.32 13.12 14.68
N TRP A 258 -3.17 12.58 13.47
CA TRP A 258 -2.41 13.18 12.36
C TRP A 258 -3.27 13.78 11.27
#